data_AF-A0A849DNL7-F1
#
_entry.id   AF-A0A849DNL7-F1
#
_cell.length_a   1.000
_cell.length_b   1.000
_cell.length_c   1.000
_cell.angle_alpha   90.00
_cell.angle_beta   90.00
_cell.angle_gamma   90.00
#
_symmetry.space_group_name_H-M   'P 1'
#
loop_
_entity.id
_entity.type
_entity.pdbx_description
1 polymer ?
#
loop_
_entity_poly.entity_id
_entity_poly.type
_entity_poly.pdbx_seq_one_letter_code
_entity_poly.pdbx_strand_id
1 'polypeptide(L)'
;MLANLVLWRHLLGRCWRRGPGLMLIVLGCLALTTGSYAIVGLGLRSIVNGTVSDNTTAIVLGALGAALAYTMTMSIDEIGFMLRIHLVERVAVTETQPESLREIGEIETIDHLERADYLDRISVVQSETWGIVDSAWAAVESVALVLRLALTVAVLGSVSPFLLGLLVFAAVPLLFEQRGRARIRLADLDTIAWRATMSAAFQDFGRYRTSVAEAVGLGDPDRIADPAAVAAAVRAADAEDLVARLPGGIDTRLGRQFGGVDLSEGQWQKLALARACMRQKPLLFVMDEPTASLDAPSEQAIFQRYVGWARTAAAETGAITVIVSHRFSTVAGADLILVMDGGAIVEAGDHGTLLAAGGRYASLYGIQADAYAERS
;
A
#
# COMPACT_ATOMS: atom_id res chain seq x y z
N MET A 1 -21.07 -1.35 -15.93
CA MET A 1 -22.14 -1.29 -14.89
C MET A 1 -22.81 -2.64 -14.67
N LEU A 2 -23.29 -3.34 -15.71
CA LEU A 2 -23.90 -4.68 -15.58
C LEU A 2 -22.94 -5.76 -15.02
N ALA A 3 -21.66 -5.74 -15.42
CA ALA A 3 -20.66 -6.68 -14.93
C ALA A 3 -20.44 -6.57 -13.40
N ASN A 4 -20.38 -5.33 -12.86
CA ASN A 4 -20.20 -5.10 -11.43
C ASN A 4 -21.40 -5.59 -10.61
N LEU A 5 -22.63 -5.47 -11.14
CA LEU A 5 -23.84 -5.95 -10.47
C LEU A 5 -23.85 -7.47 -10.33
N VAL A 6 -23.41 -8.19 -11.36
CA VAL A 6 -23.28 -9.66 -11.32
C VAL A 6 -22.22 -10.08 -10.32
N LEU A 7 -21.07 -9.39 -10.30
CA LEU A 7 -19.99 -9.63 -9.34
C LEU A 7 -20.44 -9.39 -7.89
N TRP A 8 -21.05 -8.25 -7.61
CA TRP A 8 -21.55 -7.92 -6.26
C TRP A 8 -22.60 -8.92 -5.78
N ARG A 9 -23.52 -9.33 -6.65
CA ARG A 9 -24.50 -10.38 -6.33
C ARG A 9 -23.83 -11.70 -5.96
N HIS A 10 -22.79 -12.09 -6.68
CA HIS A 10 -22.06 -13.33 -6.41
C HIS A 10 -21.30 -13.27 -5.08
N LEU A 11 -20.61 -12.17 -4.81
CA LEU A 11 -19.86 -11.94 -3.56
C LEU A 11 -20.79 -11.92 -2.34
N LEU A 12 -21.90 -11.18 -2.42
CA LEU A 12 -22.91 -11.16 -1.35
C LEU A 12 -23.53 -12.56 -1.13
N GLY A 13 -23.75 -13.32 -2.20
CA GLY A 13 -24.22 -14.70 -2.10
C GLY A 13 -23.22 -15.66 -1.45
N ARG A 14 -21.91 -15.37 -1.50
CA ARG A 14 -20.88 -16.12 -0.76
C ARG A 14 -20.85 -15.72 0.72
N CYS A 15 -20.91 -14.42 1.02
CA CYS A 15 -21.06 -13.94 2.40
C CYS A 15 -22.26 -14.60 3.11
N TRP A 16 -23.39 -14.72 2.41
CA TRP A 16 -24.60 -15.36 2.95
C TRP A 16 -24.43 -16.85 3.27
N ARG A 17 -23.70 -17.60 2.44
CA ARG A 17 -23.52 -19.05 2.63
C ARG A 17 -22.63 -19.41 3.82
N ARG A 18 -21.61 -18.60 4.12
CA ARG A 18 -20.63 -18.86 5.19
C ARG A 18 -21.01 -18.26 6.53
N GLY A 19 -21.62 -17.08 6.52
CA GLY A 19 -21.93 -16.33 7.73
C GLY A 19 -23.33 -15.72 7.70
N PRO A 20 -24.40 -16.49 7.46
CA PRO A 20 -25.76 -15.94 7.36
C PRO A 20 -26.15 -15.18 8.64
N GLY A 21 -25.76 -15.68 9.82
CA GLY A 21 -26.00 -15.00 11.09
C GLY A 21 -25.29 -13.65 11.19
N LEU A 22 -23.98 -13.58 10.88
CA LEU A 22 -23.22 -12.33 10.88
C LEU A 22 -23.74 -11.34 9.83
N MET A 23 -24.06 -11.82 8.63
CA MET A 23 -24.62 -11.00 7.55
C MET A 23 -25.99 -10.43 7.93
N LEU A 24 -26.86 -11.24 8.56
CA LEU A 24 -28.15 -10.78 9.09
C LEU A 24 -27.98 -9.74 10.19
N ILE A 25 -26.99 -9.90 11.07
CA ILE A 25 -26.69 -8.91 12.11
C ILE A 25 -26.24 -7.59 11.48
N VAL A 26 -25.31 -7.63 10.52
CA VAL A 26 -24.82 -6.42 9.82
C VAL A 26 -25.97 -5.71 9.07
N LEU A 27 -26.79 -6.46 8.32
CA LEU A 27 -27.97 -5.90 7.64
C LEU A 27 -29.01 -5.37 8.64
N GLY A 28 -29.17 -6.04 9.77
CA GLY A 28 -30.02 -5.58 10.88
C GLY A 28 -29.54 -4.26 11.46
N CYS A 29 -28.23 -4.12 11.73
CA CYS A 29 -27.61 -2.86 12.15
C CYS A 29 -27.84 -1.75 11.12
N LEU A 30 -27.69 -2.03 9.82
CA LEU A 30 -27.91 -1.09 8.73
C LEU A 30 -29.38 -0.63 8.62
N ALA A 31 -30.32 -1.55 8.83
CA ALA A 31 -31.75 -1.24 8.85
C ALA A 31 -32.14 -0.42 10.10
N LEU A 32 -31.65 -0.81 11.28
CA LEU A 32 -31.92 -0.13 12.54
C LEU A 32 -31.41 1.31 12.55
N THR A 33 -30.17 1.53 12.10
CA THR A 33 -29.59 2.86 11.93
C THR A 33 -30.40 3.71 10.96
N THR A 34 -30.83 3.14 9.83
CA THR A 34 -31.67 3.83 8.85
C THR A 34 -33.01 4.29 9.43
N GLY A 35 -33.68 3.43 10.20
CA GLY A 35 -34.91 3.80 10.92
C GLY A 35 -34.67 4.83 12.03
N SER A 36 -33.53 4.74 12.72
CA SER A 36 -33.18 5.63 13.84
C SER A 36 -32.98 7.09 13.40
N TYR A 37 -32.41 7.33 12.21
CA TYR A 37 -32.35 8.67 11.63
C TYR A 37 -33.74 9.32 11.44
N ALA A 38 -34.77 8.51 11.16
CA ALA A 38 -36.14 8.99 11.08
C ALA A 38 -36.67 9.44 12.45
N ILE A 39 -36.34 8.68 13.50
CA ILE A 39 -36.72 8.98 14.89
C ILE A 39 -36.09 10.29 15.35
N VAL A 40 -34.81 10.53 15.03
CA VAL A 40 -34.15 11.81 15.29
C VAL A 40 -34.90 12.96 14.60
N GLY A 41 -35.27 12.78 13.33
CA GLY A 41 -36.06 13.76 12.58
C GLY A 41 -37.45 14.04 13.21
N LEU A 42 -38.14 13.00 13.70
CA LEU A 42 -39.42 13.15 14.41
C LEU A 42 -39.27 13.83 15.77
N GLY A 43 -38.18 13.54 16.50
CA GLY A 43 -37.85 14.22 17.76
C GLY A 43 -37.61 15.71 17.55
N LEU A 44 -36.83 16.07 16.51
CA LEU A 44 -36.64 17.46 16.10
C LEU A 44 -37.96 18.13 15.70
N ARG A 45 -38.85 17.43 15.00
CA ARG A 45 -40.20 17.93 14.69
C ARG A 45 -41.02 18.21 15.96
N SER A 46 -40.98 17.32 16.94
CA SER A 46 -41.68 17.51 18.22
C SER A 46 -41.16 18.75 18.96
N ILE A 47 -39.84 18.99 18.90
CA ILE A 47 -39.23 20.21 19.46
C ILE A 47 -39.79 21.45 18.75
N VAL A 48 -39.72 21.51 17.42
CA VAL A 48 -40.18 22.68 16.65
C VAL A 48 -41.67 22.95 16.88
N ASN A 49 -42.51 21.93 16.77
CA ASN A 49 -43.96 22.08 16.99
C ASN A 49 -44.28 22.46 18.43
N GLY A 50 -43.55 21.89 19.40
CA GLY A 50 -43.67 22.23 20.82
C GLY A 50 -43.30 23.68 21.09
N THR A 51 -42.26 24.22 20.44
CA THR A 51 -41.89 25.64 20.56
C THR A 51 -42.94 26.56 19.96
N VAL A 52 -43.55 26.19 18.83
CA VAL A 52 -44.62 27.00 18.20
C VAL A 52 -45.92 26.98 19.02
N SER A 53 -46.21 25.85 19.69
CA SER A 53 -47.42 25.66 20.50
C SER A 53 -47.23 25.92 22.00
N ASP A 54 -46.05 26.39 22.41
CA ASP A 54 -45.63 26.63 23.80
C ASP A 54 -45.83 25.41 24.73
N ASN A 55 -45.68 24.20 24.19
CA ASN A 55 -45.84 22.94 24.90
C ASN A 55 -44.49 22.37 25.35
N THR A 56 -44.08 22.73 26.57
CA THR A 56 -42.81 22.31 27.19
C THR A 56 -42.64 20.79 27.25
N THR A 57 -43.72 20.04 27.47
CA THR A 57 -43.68 18.57 27.56
C THR A 57 -43.30 17.94 26.22
N ALA A 58 -43.85 18.45 25.11
CA ALA A 58 -43.51 17.99 23.76
C ALA A 58 -42.06 18.32 23.38
N ILE A 59 -41.53 19.45 23.86
CA ILE A 59 -40.14 19.85 23.65
C ILE A 59 -39.19 18.89 24.38
N VAL A 60 -39.42 18.66 25.68
CA VAL A 60 -38.55 17.81 26.51
C VAL A 60 -38.57 16.36 26.02
N LEU A 61 -39.76 15.80 25.74
CA LEU A 61 -39.88 14.44 25.19
C LEU A 61 -39.23 14.31 23.81
N GLY A 62 -39.39 15.32 22.95
CA GLY A 62 -38.76 15.36 21.63
C GLY A 62 -37.23 15.40 21.72
N ALA A 63 -36.68 16.21 22.62
CA ALA A 63 -35.23 16.34 22.82
C ALA A 63 -34.61 15.06 23.41
N LEU A 64 -35.23 14.48 24.43
CA LEU A 64 -34.77 13.21 25.02
C LEU A 64 -34.83 12.07 24.01
N GLY A 65 -35.93 11.98 23.24
CA GLY A 65 -36.09 10.98 22.19
C GLY A 65 -35.05 11.13 21.08
N ALA A 66 -34.79 12.34 20.61
CA ALA A 66 -33.78 12.62 19.59
C ALA A 66 -32.37 12.30 20.08
N ALA A 67 -32.01 12.70 21.31
CA ALA A 67 -30.70 12.43 21.89
C ALA A 67 -30.45 10.93 22.08
N LEU A 68 -31.43 10.19 22.61
CA LEU A 68 -31.34 8.74 22.79
C LEU A 68 -31.20 8.02 21.44
N ALA A 69 -32.03 8.40 20.47
CA ALA A 69 -31.97 7.84 19.12
C ALA A 69 -30.62 8.14 18.45
N TYR A 70 -30.07 9.35 18.60
CA TYR A 70 -28.78 9.70 18.03
C TYR A 70 -27.63 8.86 18.61
N THR A 71 -27.55 8.75 19.94
CA THR A 71 -26.53 7.94 20.61
C THR A 71 -26.63 6.47 20.21
N MET A 72 -27.86 5.94 20.19
CA MET A 72 -28.11 4.56 19.75
C MET A 72 -27.71 4.35 18.28
N THR A 73 -27.95 5.34 17.41
CA THR A 73 -27.52 5.30 16.01
C THR A 73 -26.01 5.18 15.90
N MET A 74 -25.26 6.04 16.60
CA MET A 74 -23.79 6.03 16.57
C MET A 74 -23.23 4.69 17.04
N SER A 75 -23.75 4.15 18.15
CA SER A 75 -23.28 2.85 18.67
C SER A 75 -23.60 1.69 17.71
N ILE A 76 -24.79 1.66 17.10
CA ILE A 76 -25.16 0.59 16.16
C ILE A 76 -24.34 0.68 14.88
N ASP A 77 -24.06 1.89 14.38
CA ASP A 77 -23.27 2.11 13.17
C ASP A 77 -21.81 1.62 13.40
N GLU A 78 -21.22 1.94 14.55
CA GLU A 78 -19.86 1.51 14.89
C GLU A 78 -19.75 -0.01 15.12
N ILE A 79 -20.71 -0.62 15.80
CA ILE A 79 -20.79 -2.08 15.93
C ILE A 79 -20.97 -2.74 14.56
N GLY A 80 -21.85 -2.18 13.72
CA GLY A 80 -22.10 -2.66 12.36
C GLY A 80 -20.83 -2.62 11.50
N PHE A 81 -20.08 -1.52 11.58
CA PHE A 81 -18.81 -1.35 10.88
C PHE A 81 -17.77 -2.39 11.31
N MET A 82 -17.59 -2.60 12.61
CA MET A 82 -16.64 -3.59 13.13
C MET A 82 -17.01 -5.03 12.74
N LEU A 83 -18.30 -5.38 12.84
CA LEU A 83 -18.79 -6.70 12.42
C LEU A 83 -18.64 -6.92 10.91
N ARG A 84 -18.80 -5.86 10.11
CA ARG A 84 -18.60 -5.90 8.67
C ARG A 84 -17.14 -6.16 8.32
N ILE A 85 -16.19 -5.45 8.94
CA ILE A 85 -14.76 -5.73 8.73
C ILE A 85 -14.46 -7.20 9.02
N HIS A 86 -14.95 -7.72 10.15
CA HIS A 86 -14.72 -9.12 10.52
C HIS A 86 -15.34 -10.11 9.51
N LEU A 87 -16.51 -9.79 8.97
CA LEU A 87 -17.18 -10.59 7.94
C LEU A 87 -16.40 -10.56 6.60
N VAL A 88 -15.96 -9.37 6.17
CA VAL A 88 -15.17 -9.18 4.95
C VAL A 88 -13.84 -9.91 5.07
N GLU A 89 -13.13 -9.76 6.18
CA GLU A 89 -11.86 -10.43 6.46
C GLU A 89 -12.02 -11.96 6.45
N ARG A 90 -13.03 -12.50 7.13
CA ARG A 90 -13.34 -13.94 7.08
C ARG A 90 -13.58 -14.45 5.66
N VAL A 91 -14.36 -13.73 4.84
CA VAL A 91 -14.71 -14.18 3.48
C VAL A 91 -13.54 -14.01 2.50
N ALA A 92 -12.81 -12.90 2.61
CA ALA A 92 -11.63 -12.62 1.80
C ALA A 92 -10.54 -13.68 2.01
N VAL A 93 -10.23 -14.00 3.27
CA VAL A 93 -9.16 -14.95 3.65
C VAL A 93 -9.58 -16.41 3.44
N THR A 94 -10.83 -16.79 3.74
CA THR A 94 -11.22 -18.22 3.82
C THR A 94 -11.73 -18.81 2.49
N GLU A 95 -12.18 -18.00 1.53
CA GLU A 95 -12.76 -18.52 0.27
C GLU A 95 -12.16 -17.91 -0.99
N THR A 96 -11.90 -16.61 -1.00
CA THR A 96 -11.49 -15.95 -2.25
C THR A 96 -10.03 -16.29 -2.59
N GLN A 97 -9.13 -16.31 -1.61
CA GLN A 97 -7.74 -16.77 -1.83
C GLN A 97 -7.63 -18.24 -2.29
N PRO A 98 -8.28 -19.24 -1.65
CA PRO A 98 -8.18 -20.64 -2.07
C PRO A 98 -8.88 -20.97 -3.40
N GLU A 99 -10.00 -20.31 -3.73
CA GLU A 99 -10.74 -20.57 -4.97
C GLU A 99 -10.12 -19.87 -6.17
N SER A 100 -9.59 -18.64 -6.03
CA SER A 100 -8.79 -18.03 -7.10
C SER A 100 -7.59 -18.93 -7.45
N LEU A 101 -6.95 -19.54 -6.46
CA LEU A 101 -5.85 -20.50 -6.69
C LEU A 101 -6.31 -21.81 -7.34
N ARG A 102 -7.56 -22.24 -7.14
CA ARG A 102 -8.14 -23.42 -7.79
C ARG A 102 -8.65 -23.14 -9.21
N GLU A 103 -9.36 -22.04 -9.44
CA GLU A 103 -9.80 -21.62 -10.77
C GLU A 103 -8.60 -21.30 -11.68
N ILE A 104 -7.52 -20.70 -11.14
CA ILE A 104 -6.23 -20.56 -11.85
C ILE A 104 -5.63 -21.93 -12.20
N GLY A 105 -5.84 -22.94 -11.35
CA GLY A 105 -5.36 -24.31 -11.56
C GLY A 105 -6.24 -25.17 -12.46
N GLU A 106 -7.46 -24.73 -12.80
CA GLU A 106 -8.43 -25.46 -13.63
C GLU A 106 -8.45 -24.98 -15.11
N ILE A 107 -7.75 -23.89 -15.45
CA ILE A 107 -7.68 -23.44 -16.85
C ILE A 107 -6.67 -24.31 -17.62
N GLU A 108 -7.20 -25.12 -18.52
CA GLU A 108 -6.55 -26.28 -19.16
C GLU A 108 -5.36 -25.97 -20.10
N THR A 109 -4.94 -24.71 -20.26
CA THR A 109 -3.86 -24.32 -21.20
C THR A 109 -2.88 -23.34 -20.57
N ILE A 110 -1.58 -23.64 -20.50
CA ILE A 110 -0.56 -22.83 -19.77
C ILE A 110 -0.28 -21.45 -20.42
N ASP A 111 -0.73 -21.23 -21.66
CA ASP A 111 -0.45 -20.04 -22.51
C ASP A 111 -0.93 -18.67 -21.96
N HIS A 112 -1.79 -18.66 -20.95
CA HIS A 112 -2.34 -17.42 -20.36
C HIS A 112 -1.71 -17.04 -19.01
N LEU A 113 -0.93 -17.94 -18.40
CA LEU A 113 -0.23 -17.71 -17.12
C LEU A 113 1.15 -17.07 -17.30
N GLU A 114 1.66 -16.96 -18.53
CA GLU A 114 2.95 -16.32 -18.84
C GLU A 114 2.80 -14.88 -19.35
N ARG A 115 1.56 -14.41 -19.49
CA ARG A 115 1.22 -13.07 -19.97
C ARG A 115 1.20 -12.08 -18.80
N ALA A 116 2.13 -11.13 -18.81
CA ALA A 116 2.29 -10.12 -17.77
C ALA A 116 0.99 -9.33 -17.48
N ASP A 117 0.19 -9.05 -18.51
CA ASP A 117 -1.10 -8.38 -18.40
C ASP A 117 -2.20 -9.21 -17.72
N TYR A 118 -2.05 -10.54 -17.68
CA TYR A 118 -2.95 -11.46 -16.97
C TYR A 118 -2.50 -11.69 -15.53
N LEU A 119 -1.20 -11.86 -15.30
CA LEU A 119 -0.61 -11.99 -13.97
C LEU A 119 -0.76 -10.72 -13.13
N ASP A 120 -0.66 -9.55 -13.75
CA ASP A 120 -0.89 -8.26 -13.08
C ASP A 120 -2.37 -8.09 -12.67
N ARG A 121 -3.30 -8.61 -13.48
CA ARG A 121 -4.72 -8.66 -13.10
C ARG A 121 -4.98 -9.65 -11.97
N ILE A 122 -4.30 -10.79 -11.95
CA ILE A 122 -4.41 -11.77 -10.86
C ILE A 122 -3.77 -11.23 -9.57
N SER A 123 -2.61 -10.58 -9.65
CA SER A 123 -1.93 -9.99 -8.49
C SER A 123 -2.77 -8.87 -7.89
N VAL A 124 -3.34 -7.99 -8.72
CA VAL A 124 -4.30 -6.96 -8.31
C VAL A 124 -5.53 -7.62 -7.67
N VAL A 125 -6.10 -8.67 -8.26
CA VAL A 125 -7.24 -9.38 -7.67
C VAL A 125 -6.87 -10.03 -6.33
N GLN A 126 -5.64 -10.55 -6.18
CA GLN A 126 -5.15 -11.16 -4.95
C GLN A 126 -4.84 -10.13 -3.85
N SER A 127 -4.18 -9.02 -4.17
CA SER A 127 -3.86 -7.95 -3.22
C SER A 127 -5.08 -7.12 -2.84
N GLU A 128 -6.01 -6.93 -3.78
CA GLU A 128 -7.26 -6.20 -3.59
C GLU A 128 -8.43 -7.14 -3.24
N THR A 129 -8.19 -8.41 -2.90
CA THR A 129 -9.26 -9.36 -2.54
C THR A 129 -10.18 -8.76 -1.47
N TRP A 130 -9.57 -8.13 -0.46
CA TRP A 130 -10.29 -7.40 0.58
C TRP A 130 -11.11 -6.26 -0.01
N GLY A 131 -10.52 -5.41 -0.85
CA GLY A 131 -11.18 -4.30 -1.52
C GLY A 131 -12.32 -4.73 -2.47
N ILE A 132 -12.20 -5.88 -3.13
CA ILE A 132 -13.22 -6.44 -4.01
C ILE A 132 -14.45 -6.85 -3.19
N VAL A 133 -14.25 -7.58 -2.08
CA VAL A 133 -15.35 -7.97 -1.18
C VAL A 133 -15.94 -6.75 -0.48
N ASP A 134 -15.10 -5.81 -0.04
CA ASP A 134 -15.52 -4.54 0.56
C ASP A 134 -16.35 -3.69 -0.42
N SER A 135 -16.01 -3.69 -1.71
CA SER A 135 -16.74 -2.93 -2.74
C SER A 135 -18.21 -3.37 -2.88
N ALA A 136 -18.49 -4.66 -2.67
CA ALA A 136 -19.86 -5.17 -2.70
C ALA A 136 -20.67 -4.65 -1.49
N TRP A 137 -20.03 -4.53 -0.33
CA TRP A 137 -20.63 -3.95 0.86
C TRP A 137 -20.79 -2.43 0.75
N ALA A 138 -19.82 -1.73 0.16
CA ALA A 138 -19.94 -0.31 -0.14
C ALA A 138 -21.15 0.00 -1.04
N ALA A 139 -21.49 -0.91 -1.97
CA ALA A 139 -22.71 -0.78 -2.78
C ALA A 139 -23.99 -0.92 -1.94
N VAL A 140 -24.04 -1.87 -1.00
CA VAL A 140 -25.17 -2.04 -0.06
C VAL A 140 -25.32 -0.81 0.83
N GLU A 141 -24.22 -0.31 1.38
CA GLU A 141 -24.19 0.92 2.18
C GLU A 141 -24.62 2.14 1.36
N SER A 142 -24.24 2.22 0.08
CA SER A 142 -24.67 3.30 -0.82
C SER A 142 -26.19 3.29 -1.01
N VAL A 143 -26.80 2.11 -1.16
CA VAL A 143 -28.27 1.99 -1.22
C VAL A 143 -28.91 2.42 0.09
N ALA A 144 -28.37 1.99 1.24
CA ALA A 144 -28.86 2.41 2.54
C ALA A 144 -28.71 3.92 2.76
N LEU A 145 -27.61 4.52 2.28
CA LEU A 145 -27.39 5.97 2.33
C LEU A 145 -28.43 6.72 1.49
N VAL A 146 -28.73 6.24 0.28
CA VAL A 146 -29.79 6.82 -0.57
C VAL A 146 -31.15 6.73 0.12
N LEU A 147 -31.46 5.58 0.75
CA LEU A 147 -32.71 5.41 1.52
C LEU A 147 -32.75 6.33 2.74
N ARG A 148 -31.67 6.43 3.51
CA ARG A 148 -31.53 7.35 4.64
C ARG A 148 -31.75 8.79 4.18
N LEU A 149 -31.09 9.21 3.11
CA LEU A 149 -31.23 10.54 2.53
C LEU A 149 -32.68 10.79 2.09
N ALA A 150 -33.30 9.87 1.35
CA ALA A 150 -34.70 9.99 0.91
C ALA A 150 -35.66 10.12 2.11
N LEU A 151 -35.44 9.33 3.16
CA LEU A 151 -36.24 9.37 4.37
C LEU A 151 -36.04 10.69 5.13
N THR A 152 -34.81 11.15 5.31
CA THR A 152 -34.50 12.44 5.91
C THR A 152 -35.13 13.58 5.13
N VAL A 153 -35.05 13.56 3.80
CA VAL A 153 -35.68 14.55 2.92
C VAL A 153 -37.19 14.53 3.04
N ALA A 154 -37.82 13.35 3.09
CA ALA A 154 -39.26 13.21 3.28
C ALA A 154 -39.72 13.75 4.65
N VAL A 155 -39.00 13.40 5.73
CA VAL A 155 -39.27 13.92 7.07
C VAL A 155 -39.09 15.43 7.11
N LEU A 156 -37.98 15.95 6.56
CA LEU A 156 -37.67 17.37 6.55
C LEU A 156 -38.70 18.19 5.75
N GLY A 157 -39.08 17.70 4.57
CA GLY A 157 -40.14 18.30 3.74
C GLY A 157 -41.52 18.26 4.41
N SER A 158 -41.80 17.25 5.24
CA SER A 158 -43.04 17.18 6.04
C SER A 158 -43.08 18.19 7.19
N VAL A 159 -41.92 18.65 7.68
CA VAL A 159 -41.82 19.68 8.74
C VAL A 159 -41.95 21.06 8.12
N SER A 160 -41.18 21.35 7.08
CA SER A 160 -41.28 22.60 6.32
C SER A 160 -40.69 22.42 4.92
N PRO A 161 -41.43 22.75 3.85
CA PRO A 161 -40.92 22.71 2.48
C PRO A 161 -39.65 23.54 2.27
N PHE A 162 -39.47 24.63 3.05
CA PHE A 162 -38.31 25.51 2.94
C PHE A 162 -37.00 24.85 3.39
N LEU A 163 -37.08 23.88 4.30
CA LEU A 163 -35.90 23.15 4.77
C LEU A 163 -35.29 22.27 3.67
N LEU A 164 -36.04 21.93 2.62
CA LEU A 164 -35.50 21.25 1.45
C LEU A 164 -34.43 22.09 0.73
N GLY A 165 -34.43 23.42 0.92
CA GLY A 165 -33.38 24.31 0.44
C GLY A 165 -31.99 24.00 0.99
N LEU A 166 -31.88 23.34 2.17
CA LEU A 166 -30.59 22.89 2.72
C LEU A 166 -29.87 21.87 1.81
N LEU A 167 -30.59 21.13 0.98
CA LEU A 167 -29.98 20.19 0.02
C LEU A 167 -29.08 20.91 -0.99
N VAL A 168 -29.42 22.15 -1.36
CA VAL A 168 -28.59 22.97 -2.25
C VAL A 168 -27.26 23.30 -1.58
N PHE A 169 -27.29 23.65 -0.29
CA PHE A 169 -26.08 23.92 0.49
C PHE A 169 -25.23 22.66 0.70
N ALA A 170 -25.85 21.48 0.82
CA ALA A 170 -25.13 20.20 0.90
C ALA A 170 -24.52 19.77 -0.45
N ALA A 171 -25.14 20.13 -1.58
CA ALA A 171 -24.64 19.81 -2.91
C ALA A 171 -23.33 20.54 -3.27
N VAL A 172 -23.14 21.75 -2.74
CA VAL A 172 -21.95 22.58 -3.02
C VAL A 172 -20.65 21.90 -2.56
N PRO A 173 -20.49 21.47 -1.30
CA PRO A 173 -19.32 20.71 -0.84
C PRO A 173 -19.04 19.46 -1.68
N LEU A 174 -20.08 18.70 -2.05
CA LEU A 174 -19.93 17.47 -2.85
C LEU A 174 -19.36 17.75 -4.24
N LEU A 175 -19.76 18.85 -4.89
CA LEU A 175 -19.22 19.27 -6.18
C LEU A 175 -17.74 19.66 -6.08
N PHE A 176 -17.33 20.31 -4.98
CA PHE A 176 -15.93 20.63 -4.74
C PHE A 176 -15.10 19.38 -4.44
N GLU A 177 -15.63 18.45 -3.66
CA GLU A 177 -14.97 17.18 -3.35
C GLU A 177 -14.74 16.34 -4.60
N GLN A 178 -15.75 16.19 -5.47
CA GLN A 178 -15.60 15.45 -6.72
C GLN A 178 -14.54 16.05 -7.64
N ARG A 179 -14.51 17.39 -7.76
CA ARG A 179 -13.46 18.09 -8.53
C ARG A 179 -12.08 17.93 -7.90
N GLY A 180 -11.99 17.95 -6.57
CA GLY A 180 -10.76 17.70 -5.83
C GLY A 180 -10.20 16.30 -6.09
N ARG A 181 -11.03 15.27 -5.92
CA ARG A 181 -10.64 13.86 -6.19
C ARG A 181 -10.21 13.64 -7.64
N ALA A 182 -10.89 14.28 -8.60
CA ALA A 182 -10.51 14.19 -10.01
C ALA A 182 -9.13 14.81 -10.29
N ARG A 183 -8.80 15.95 -9.66
CA ARG A 183 -7.47 16.57 -9.78
C ARG A 183 -6.38 15.74 -9.11
N ILE A 184 -6.65 15.15 -7.95
CA ILE A 184 -5.69 14.28 -7.26
C ILE A 184 -5.35 13.06 -8.13
N ARG A 185 -6.36 12.38 -8.72
CA ARG A 185 -6.11 11.27 -9.65
C ARG A 185 -5.25 11.65 -10.85
N LEU A 186 -5.41 12.86 -11.38
CA LEU A 186 -4.58 13.35 -12.49
C LEU A 186 -3.13 13.60 -12.07
N ALA A 187 -2.89 14.02 -10.82
CA ALA A 187 -1.54 14.17 -10.26
C ALA A 187 -0.88 12.82 -9.90
N ASP A 188 -1.66 11.84 -9.45
CA ASP A 188 -1.16 10.47 -9.16
C ASP A 188 -0.65 9.76 -10.42
N LEU A 189 -1.24 10.03 -11.59
CA LEU A 189 -0.78 9.47 -12.88
C LEU A 189 0.65 9.91 -13.25
N ASP A 190 1.07 11.11 -12.82
CA ASP A 190 2.44 11.60 -13.04
C ASP A 190 3.46 10.91 -12.11
N THR A 191 3.01 10.54 -10.90
CA THR A 191 3.86 9.83 -9.92
C THR A 191 4.25 8.42 -10.38
N ILE A 192 3.37 7.72 -11.10
CA ILE A 192 3.68 6.39 -11.65
C ILE A 192 4.79 6.49 -12.70
N ALA A 193 4.70 7.46 -13.60
CA ALA A 193 5.72 7.73 -14.60
C ALA A 193 7.06 8.10 -13.95
N TRP A 194 7.04 8.92 -12.90
CA TRP A 194 8.25 9.23 -12.14
C TRP A 194 8.86 8.00 -11.44
N ARG A 195 8.05 7.18 -10.76
CA ARG A 195 8.53 5.95 -10.10
C ARG A 195 9.13 4.95 -11.10
N ALA A 196 8.63 4.89 -12.33
CA ALA A 196 9.20 4.07 -13.39
C ALA A 196 10.61 4.52 -13.82
N THR A 197 11.02 5.75 -13.46
CA THR A 197 12.39 6.25 -13.67
C THR A 197 13.28 6.09 -12.44
N MET A 198 12.76 5.58 -11.32
CA MET A 198 13.50 5.41 -10.08
C MET A 198 13.86 3.94 -9.82
N SER A 199 14.92 3.72 -9.05
CA SER A 199 15.20 2.43 -8.42
C SER A 199 15.61 2.63 -6.96
N ALA A 200 15.37 1.63 -6.12
CA ALA A 200 15.76 1.69 -4.73
C ALA A 200 16.10 0.31 -4.14
N ALA A 201 17.11 0.27 -3.27
CA ALA A 201 17.44 -0.84 -2.40
C ALA A 201 17.39 -0.34 -0.94
N PHE A 202 16.48 -0.91 -0.15
CA PHE A 202 16.26 -0.51 1.25
C PHE A 202 16.86 -1.51 2.23
N GLN A 203 17.19 -1.04 3.44
CA GLN A 203 17.63 -1.88 4.55
C GLN A 203 16.56 -2.92 4.92
N ASP A 204 15.30 -2.48 5.07
CA ASP A 204 14.16 -3.38 5.21
C ASP A 204 13.57 -3.72 3.83
N PHE A 205 14.11 -4.77 3.22
CA PHE A 205 13.70 -5.20 1.89
C PHE A 205 12.54 -6.20 1.92
N GLY A 206 11.65 -6.07 0.92
CA GLY A 206 10.58 -7.03 0.69
C GLY A 206 11.12 -8.43 0.35
N ARG A 207 10.69 -9.44 1.12
CA ARG A 207 11.00 -10.86 0.95
C ARG A 207 9.91 -11.55 0.11
N TYR A 208 9.99 -11.40 -1.21
CA TYR A 208 9.02 -11.97 -2.14
C TYR A 208 9.27 -13.47 -2.29
N ARG A 209 8.37 -14.28 -1.72
CA ARG A 209 8.45 -15.75 -1.70
C ARG A 209 7.90 -16.35 -2.99
N THR A 210 8.58 -16.06 -4.10
CA THR A 210 8.27 -16.51 -5.46
C THR A 210 9.52 -17.16 -6.08
N SER A 211 9.62 -17.36 -7.40
CA SER A 211 10.91 -17.75 -7.99
C SER A 211 11.98 -16.67 -7.84
N VAL A 212 13.26 -17.02 -7.89
CA VAL A 212 14.35 -16.02 -7.90
C VAL A 212 14.19 -15.06 -9.07
N ALA A 213 13.83 -15.56 -10.25
CA ALA A 213 13.62 -14.77 -11.46
C ALA A 213 12.56 -13.69 -11.26
N GLU A 214 11.39 -14.07 -10.73
CA GLU A 214 10.30 -13.11 -10.46
C GLU A 214 10.67 -12.17 -9.31
N ALA A 215 11.28 -12.67 -8.24
CA ALA A 215 11.65 -11.85 -7.08
C ALA A 215 12.66 -10.74 -7.46
N VAL A 216 13.59 -11.05 -8.36
CA VAL A 216 14.51 -10.07 -8.95
C VAL A 216 13.77 -9.21 -9.98
N GLY A 217 13.01 -9.82 -10.88
CA GLY A 217 12.36 -9.13 -11.99
C GLY A 217 11.28 -8.11 -11.59
N LEU A 218 10.73 -8.19 -10.37
CA LEU A 218 9.85 -7.15 -9.80
C LEU A 218 10.47 -5.74 -9.79
N GLY A 219 11.79 -5.62 -9.93
CA GLY A 219 12.46 -4.32 -10.05
C GLY A 219 12.16 -3.59 -11.36
N ASP A 220 11.81 -4.33 -12.40
CA ASP A 220 11.36 -3.80 -13.68
C ASP A 220 10.27 -4.70 -14.28
N PRO A 221 8.98 -4.46 -13.93
CA PRO A 221 7.87 -5.33 -14.31
C PRO A 221 7.75 -5.56 -15.82
N ASP A 222 8.09 -4.58 -16.64
CA ASP A 222 8.08 -4.68 -18.10
C ASP A 222 9.11 -5.69 -18.64
N ARG A 223 10.13 -6.03 -17.84
CA ARG A 223 11.23 -6.94 -18.18
C ARG A 223 11.31 -8.16 -17.26
N ILE A 224 10.29 -8.42 -16.45
CA ILE A 224 10.27 -9.55 -15.51
C ILE A 224 10.44 -10.90 -16.20
N ALA A 225 9.93 -11.03 -17.43
CA ALA A 225 10.01 -12.23 -18.25
C ALA A 225 11.26 -12.29 -19.15
N ASP A 226 12.18 -11.33 -19.06
CA ASP A 226 13.44 -11.30 -19.82
C ASP A 226 14.57 -11.98 -19.00
N PRO A 227 14.96 -13.23 -19.30
CA PRO A 227 15.96 -13.94 -18.51
C PRO A 227 17.34 -13.29 -18.61
N ALA A 228 17.63 -12.58 -19.72
CA ALA A 228 18.89 -11.88 -19.89
C ALA A 228 18.95 -10.62 -19.01
N ALA A 229 17.82 -9.92 -18.84
CA ALA A 229 17.70 -8.82 -17.88
C ALA A 229 17.91 -9.30 -16.45
N VAL A 230 17.20 -10.36 -16.04
CA VAL A 230 17.33 -10.97 -14.72
C VAL A 230 18.78 -11.40 -14.47
N ALA A 231 19.40 -12.12 -15.41
CA ALA A 231 20.78 -12.53 -15.29
C ALA A 231 21.72 -11.32 -15.15
N ALA A 232 21.56 -10.27 -15.97
CA ALA A 232 22.36 -9.06 -15.85
C ALA A 232 22.20 -8.37 -14.48
N ALA A 233 20.98 -8.34 -13.94
CA ALA A 233 20.68 -7.78 -12.63
C ALA A 233 21.31 -8.59 -11.48
N VAL A 234 21.26 -9.93 -11.57
CA VAL A 234 21.95 -10.84 -10.64
C VAL A 234 23.46 -10.63 -10.66
N ARG A 235 24.07 -10.43 -11.85
CA ARG A 235 25.50 -10.11 -11.98
C ARG A 235 25.85 -8.75 -11.37
N ALA A 236 25.02 -7.74 -11.63
CA ALA A 236 25.21 -6.41 -11.08
C ALA A 236 25.16 -6.39 -9.54
N ALA A 237 24.44 -7.33 -8.94
CA ALA A 237 24.30 -7.47 -7.49
C ALA A 237 25.19 -8.53 -6.83
N ASP A 238 26.18 -9.06 -7.54
CA ASP A 238 27.09 -10.09 -6.99
C ASP A 238 26.32 -11.31 -6.40
N ALA A 239 25.21 -11.65 -7.05
CA ALA A 239 24.32 -12.74 -6.63
C ALA A 239 24.49 -14.01 -7.46
N GLU A 240 25.44 -14.05 -8.40
CA GLU A 240 25.67 -15.21 -9.29
C GLU A 240 25.94 -16.50 -8.50
N ASP A 241 26.86 -16.46 -7.54
CA ASP A 241 27.19 -17.62 -6.70
C ASP A 241 26.01 -18.07 -5.84
N LEU A 242 25.15 -17.13 -5.43
CA LEU A 242 23.93 -17.46 -4.71
C LEU A 242 23.00 -18.23 -5.64
N VAL A 243 22.71 -17.70 -6.82
CA VAL A 243 21.82 -18.33 -7.80
C VAL A 243 22.37 -19.68 -8.25
N ALA A 244 23.68 -19.80 -8.51
CA ALA A 244 24.31 -21.05 -8.94
C ALA A 244 24.24 -22.18 -7.90
N ARG A 245 24.15 -21.86 -6.61
CA ARG A 245 23.98 -22.85 -5.53
C ARG A 245 22.54 -23.32 -5.34
N LEU A 246 21.57 -22.64 -5.94
CA LEU A 246 20.18 -23.01 -5.82
C LEU A 246 19.84 -24.14 -6.81
N PRO A 247 19.04 -25.14 -6.40
CA PRO A 247 18.81 -26.37 -7.18
C PRO A 247 18.15 -26.12 -8.54
N GLY A 248 17.40 -25.03 -8.71
CA GLY A 248 16.81 -24.60 -9.98
C GLY A 248 17.37 -23.29 -10.51
N GLY A 249 18.51 -22.81 -10.01
CA GLY A 249 19.04 -21.51 -10.40
C GLY A 249 18.02 -20.38 -10.19
N ILE A 250 17.78 -19.59 -11.24
CA ILE A 250 16.79 -18.50 -11.25
C ILE A 250 15.34 -18.99 -11.12
N ASP A 251 15.06 -20.25 -11.46
CA ASP A 251 13.71 -20.82 -11.36
C ASP A 251 13.40 -21.38 -9.96
N THR A 252 14.37 -21.31 -9.05
CA THR A 252 14.21 -21.82 -7.68
C THR A 252 13.14 -21.01 -6.94
N ARG A 253 12.13 -21.71 -6.41
CA ARG A 253 11.12 -21.10 -5.52
C ARG A 253 11.72 -20.75 -4.17
N LEU A 254 11.36 -19.58 -3.65
CA LEU A 254 11.80 -19.06 -2.37
C LEU A 254 10.73 -19.26 -1.29
N GLY A 255 11.14 -19.74 -0.12
CA GLY A 255 10.28 -19.95 1.04
C GLY A 255 9.88 -21.42 1.26
N ARG A 256 10.26 -21.98 2.41
CA ARG A 256 9.92 -23.36 2.80
C ARG A 256 8.43 -23.67 2.81
N GLN A 257 7.59 -22.69 3.18
CA GLN A 257 6.13 -22.84 3.19
C GLN A 257 5.54 -23.15 1.80
N PHE A 258 6.28 -22.86 0.73
CA PHE A 258 5.87 -23.10 -0.66
C PHE A 258 6.67 -24.23 -1.32
N GLY A 259 7.34 -25.08 -0.53
CA GLY A 259 8.22 -26.14 -1.03
C GLY A 259 9.52 -25.62 -1.64
N GLY A 260 9.90 -24.37 -1.34
CA GLY A 260 11.09 -23.70 -1.86
C GLY A 260 12.27 -23.66 -0.88
N VAL A 261 13.33 -22.96 -1.28
CA VAL A 261 14.54 -22.73 -0.48
C VAL A 261 14.37 -21.48 0.38
N ASP A 262 14.72 -21.57 1.66
CA ASP A 262 14.83 -20.38 2.52
C ASP A 262 16.22 -19.75 2.35
N LEU A 263 16.24 -18.43 2.22
CA LEU A 263 17.47 -17.64 2.14
C LEU A 263 17.82 -17.04 3.49
N SER A 264 19.12 -16.92 3.77
CA SER A 264 19.61 -16.09 4.87
C SER A 264 19.33 -14.61 4.63
N GLU A 265 19.48 -13.79 5.65
CA GLU A 265 19.28 -12.35 5.54
C GLU A 265 20.19 -11.69 4.49
N GLY A 266 21.49 -12.01 4.49
CA GLY A 266 22.41 -11.49 3.47
C GLY A 266 22.14 -11.99 2.06
N GLN A 267 21.59 -13.20 1.92
CA GLN A 267 21.14 -13.70 0.62
C GLN A 267 19.90 -12.94 0.13
N TRP A 268 18.94 -12.64 1.03
CA TRP A 268 17.81 -11.78 0.70
C TRP A 268 18.25 -10.35 0.35
N GLN A 269 19.26 -9.81 1.02
CA GLN A 269 19.83 -8.51 0.69
C GLN A 269 20.41 -8.51 -0.73
N LYS A 270 21.20 -9.54 -1.10
CA LYS A 270 21.71 -9.72 -2.47
C LYS A 270 20.58 -9.80 -3.51
N LEU A 271 19.47 -10.48 -3.22
CA LEU A 271 18.31 -10.51 -4.12
C LEU A 271 17.58 -9.17 -4.21
N ALA A 272 17.40 -8.46 -3.09
CA ALA A 272 16.77 -7.14 -3.08
C ALA A 272 17.56 -6.12 -3.90
N LEU A 273 18.88 -6.26 -3.87
CA LEU A 273 19.82 -5.46 -4.61
C LEU A 273 19.84 -5.84 -6.09
N ALA A 274 19.80 -7.14 -6.42
CA ALA A 274 19.58 -7.62 -7.79
C ALA A 274 18.27 -7.06 -8.36
N ARG A 275 17.21 -7.07 -7.57
CA ARG A 275 15.93 -6.45 -7.92
C ARG A 275 16.11 -4.98 -8.26
N ALA A 276 16.80 -4.22 -7.43
CA ALA A 276 17.06 -2.80 -7.71
C ALA A 276 17.90 -2.59 -9.00
N CYS A 277 18.74 -3.55 -9.36
CA CYS A 277 19.57 -3.51 -10.58
C CYS A 277 18.84 -3.92 -11.87
N MET A 278 17.59 -4.39 -11.81
CA MET A 278 16.80 -4.70 -13.01
C MET A 278 16.66 -3.49 -13.93
N ARG A 279 16.42 -2.31 -13.33
CA ARG A 279 16.38 -1.06 -14.06
C ARG A 279 17.81 -0.59 -14.30
N GLN A 280 18.29 -0.75 -15.53
CA GLN A 280 19.70 -0.47 -15.87
C GLN A 280 20.06 1.02 -15.84
N LYS A 281 19.09 1.90 -16.11
CA LYS A 281 19.31 3.35 -16.24
C LYS A 281 18.22 4.17 -15.51
N PRO A 282 18.08 4.05 -14.18
CA PRO A 282 17.18 4.91 -13.44
C PRO A 282 17.74 6.34 -13.41
N LEU A 283 16.87 7.35 -13.44
CA LEU A 283 17.24 8.75 -13.21
C LEU A 283 17.60 9.02 -11.74
N LEU A 284 17.07 8.21 -10.83
CA LEU A 284 17.38 8.25 -9.40
C LEU A 284 17.52 6.83 -8.85
N PHE A 285 18.69 6.52 -8.29
CA PHE A 285 18.93 5.27 -7.57
C PHE A 285 19.19 5.54 -6.08
N VAL A 286 18.36 4.99 -5.20
CA VAL A 286 18.50 5.13 -3.76
C VAL A 286 18.99 3.84 -3.14
N MET A 287 20.04 3.91 -2.32
CA MET A 287 20.57 2.77 -1.59
C MET A 287 20.64 3.12 -0.11
N ASP A 288 19.85 2.42 0.70
CA ASP A 288 19.78 2.59 2.14
C ASP A 288 20.44 1.39 2.82
N GLU A 289 21.62 1.63 3.39
CA GLU A 289 22.50 0.62 4.01
C GLU A 289 22.63 -0.68 3.20
N PRO A 290 23.00 -0.63 1.90
CA PRO A 290 22.96 -1.77 0.99
C PRO A 290 23.92 -2.91 1.36
N THR A 291 24.81 -2.70 2.32
CA THR A 291 25.85 -3.64 2.77
C THR A 291 25.75 -4.03 4.24
N ALA A 292 24.68 -3.64 4.96
CA ALA A 292 24.57 -3.81 6.41
C ALA A 292 24.80 -5.26 6.91
N SER A 293 24.38 -6.27 6.15
CA SER A 293 24.51 -7.69 6.54
C SER A 293 25.68 -8.42 5.86
N LEU A 294 26.55 -7.71 5.15
CA LEU A 294 27.69 -8.27 4.42
C LEU A 294 29.00 -8.20 5.23
N ASP A 295 29.90 -9.14 4.97
CA ASP A 295 31.27 -9.14 5.47
C ASP A 295 32.15 -8.13 4.73
N ALA A 296 33.22 -7.65 5.37
CA ALA A 296 34.01 -6.51 4.88
C ALA A 296 34.59 -6.68 3.45
N PRO A 297 35.11 -7.84 3.04
CA PRO A 297 35.58 -8.04 1.66
C PRO A 297 34.45 -7.98 0.63
N SER A 298 33.31 -8.61 0.91
CA SER A 298 32.12 -8.58 0.04
C SER A 298 31.53 -7.19 -0.07
N GLU A 299 31.50 -6.45 1.04
CA GLU A 299 31.04 -5.06 1.09
C GLU A 299 31.87 -4.16 0.16
N GLN A 300 33.20 -4.23 0.23
CA GLN A 300 34.08 -3.41 -0.61
C GLN A 300 33.90 -3.74 -2.10
N ALA A 301 33.80 -5.02 -2.44
CA ALA A 301 33.64 -5.47 -3.83
C ALA A 301 32.31 -5.00 -4.43
N ILE A 302 31.23 -5.13 -3.66
CA ILE A 302 29.88 -4.70 -4.06
C ILE A 302 29.82 -3.17 -4.19
N PHE A 303 30.44 -2.44 -3.26
CA PHE A 303 30.50 -0.99 -3.31
C PHE A 303 31.23 -0.46 -4.56
N GLN A 304 32.42 -0.99 -4.87
CA GLN A 304 33.18 -0.58 -6.05
C GLN A 304 32.39 -0.78 -7.35
N ARG A 305 31.61 -1.87 -7.43
CA ARG A 305 30.70 -2.12 -8.55
C ARG A 305 29.61 -1.04 -8.64
N TYR A 306 28.97 -0.67 -7.53
CA TYR A 306 27.93 0.37 -7.56
C TYR A 306 28.43 1.75 -7.85
N VAL A 307 29.57 2.15 -7.31
CA VAL A 307 30.16 3.46 -7.65
C VAL A 307 30.51 3.50 -9.13
N GLY A 308 31.10 2.42 -9.67
CA GLY A 308 31.40 2.32 -11.11
C GLY A 308 30.13 2.40 -11.97
N TRP A 309 29.09 1.66 -11.60
CA TRP A 309 27.80 1.71 -12.27
C TRP A 309 27.16 3.11 -12.18
N ALA A 310 27.15 3.71 -10.99
CA ALA A 310 26.54 5.01 -10.71
C ALA A 310 27.20 6.13 -11.52
N ARG A 311 28.54 6.11 -11.60
CA ARG A 311 29.29 7.06 -12.44
C ARG A 311 28.99 6.87 -13.92
N THR A 312 28.87 5.63 -14.38
CA THR A 312 28.50 5.34 -15.77
C THR A 312 27.09 5.83 -16.08
N ALA A 313 26.11 5.54 -15.20
CA ALA A 313 24.74 6.00 -15.34
C ALA A 313 24.65 7.54 -15.29
N ALA A 314 25.37 8.20 -14.39
CA ALA A 314 25.44 9.65 -14.31
C ALA A 314 25.99 10.28 -15.61
N ALA A 315 27.05 9.70 -16.18
CA ALA A 315 27.66 10.18 -17.42
C ALA A 315 26.76 10.00 -18.64
N GLU A 316 25.97 8.93 -18.70
CA GLU A 316 25.10 8.62 -19.84
C GLU A 316 23.75 9.35 -19.81
N THR A 317 23.11 9.45 -18.64
CA THR A 317 21.71 9.91 -18.52
C THR A 317 21.50 11.03 -17.51
N GLY A 318 22.55 11.47 -16.79
CA GLY A 318 22.42 12.40 -15.68
C GLY A 318 21.79 11.76 -14.44
N ALA A 319 21.86 10.43 -14.31
CA ALA A 319 21.33 9.72 -13.15
C ALA A 319 21.97 10.19 -11.84
N ILE A 320 21.14 10.32 -10.80
CA ILE A 320 21.56 10.65 -9.45
C ILE A 320 21.55 9.37 -8.61
N THR A 321 22.64 9.09 -7.90
CA THR A 321 22.70 7.98 -6.93
C THR A 321 22.83 8.54 -5.53
N VAL A 322 21.90 8.16 -4.65
CA VAL A 322 21.88 8.55 -3.24
C VAL A 322 22.19 7.32 -2.40
N ILE A 323 23.26 7.39 -1.60
CA ILE A 323 23.66 6.32 -0.70
C ILE A 323 23.55 6.83 0.72
N VAL A 324 22.73 6.15 1.54
CA VAL A 324 22.65 6.35 2.97
C VAL A 324 23.47 5.24 3.62
N SER A 325 24.48 5.61 4.41
CA SER A 325 25.34 4.65 5.07
C SER A 325 25.95 5.21 6.34
N HIS A 326 26.07 4.35 7.36
CA HIS A 326 26.91 4.57 8.54
C HIS A 326 28.32 3.99 8.35
N ARG A 327 28.64 3.42 7.17
CA ARG A 327 29.93 2.81 6.85
C ARG A 327 30.74 3.73 5.96
N PHE A 328 31.89 4.16 6.48
CA PHE A 328 32.71 5.19 5.87
C PHE A 328 33.53 4.69 4.67
N SER A 329 33.82 3.39 4.60
CA SER A 329 34.37 2.73 3.40
C SER A 329 33.50 2.97 2.17
N THR A 330 32.18 3.04 2.37
CA THR A 330 31.13 3.22 1.35
C THR A 330 30.90 4.70 1.00
N VAL A 331 31.33 5.67 1.81
CA VAL A 331 31.09 7.10 1.51
C VAL A 331 32.30 7.78 0.90
N ALA A 332 33.51 7.22 1.06
CA ALA A 332 34.75 7.83 0.56
C ALA A 332 34.82 7.97 -0.98
N GLY A 333 34.06 7.17 -1.73
CA GLY A 333 34.02 7.22 -3.20
C GLY A 333 32.97 8.17 -3.80
N ALA A 334 32.16 8.82 -2.96
CA ALA A 334 31.07 9.69 -3.39
C ALA A 334 31.58 11.06 -3.89
N ASP A 335 30.91 11.61 -4.89
CA ASP A 335 31.21 12.95 -5.43
C ASP A 335 30.83 14.07 -4.46
N LEU A 336 29.81 13.81 -3.62
CA LEU A 336 29.35 14.70 -2.55
C LEU A 336 28.95 13.86 -1.34
N ILE A 337 29.49 14.21 -0.18
CA ILE A 337 29.15 13.63 1.11
C ILE A 337 28.39 14.68 1.91
N LEU A 338 27.24 14.30 2.46
CA LEU A 338 26.44 15.12 3.36
C LEU A 338 26.45 14.48 4.74
N VAL A 339 27.03 15.18 5.72
CA VAL A 339 27.10 14.71 7.10
C VAL A 339 25.89 15.25 7.85
N MET A 340 25.11 14.35 8.44
CA MET A 340 23.93 14.71 9.22
C MET A 340 24.18 14.55 10.72
N ASP A 341 23.73 15.53 11.51
CA ASP A 341 23.68 15.47 12.97
C ASP A 341 22.42 16.20 13.47
N GLY A 342 21.70 15.62 14.42
CA GLY A 342 20.47 16.20 14.96
C GLY A 342 19.36 16.53 13.94
N GLY A 343 19.36 15.86 12.78
CA GLY A 343 18.41 16.13 11.68
C GLY A 343 18.80 17.30 10.77
N ALA A 344 19.99 17.87 10.93
CA ALA A 344 20.52 18.93 10.05
C ALA A 344 21.80 18.47 9.34
N ILE A 345 22.08 19.05 8.17
CA ILE A 345 23.36 18.88 7.48
C ILE A 345 24.39 19.77 8.19
N VAL A 346 25.40 19.16 8.80
CA VAL A 346 26.46 19.86 9.54
C VAL A 346 27.72 20.07 8.73
N GLU A 347 28.01 19.19 7.77
CA GLU A 347 29.15 19.29 6.85
C GLU A 347 28.75 18.78 5.47
N ALA A 348 29.34 19.36 4.42
CA ALA A 348 29.15 18.95 3.03
C ALA A 348 30.43 19.14 2.23
N GLY A 349 30.82 18.13 1.45
CA GLY A 349 32.03 18.17 0.62
C GLY A 349 32.43 16.79 0.12
N ASP A 350 33.52 16.70 -0.62
CA ASP A 350 34.15 15.43 -0.96
C ASP A 350 34.95 14.86 0.23
N HIS A 351 35.36 13.59 0.12
CA HIS A 351 36.11 12.88 1.15
C HIS A 351 37.39 13.62 1.59
N GLY A 352 38.19 14.12 0.63
CA GLY A 352 39.46 14.76 0.93
C GLY A 352 39.27 16.10 1.63
N THR A 353 38.30 16.89 1.16
CA THR A 353 37.94 18.18 1.76
C THR A 353 37.46 18.01 3.20
N LEU A 354 36.57 17.05 3.45
CA LEU A 354 36.02 16.79 4.78
C LEU A 354 37.06 16.19 5.74
N LEU A 355 37.96 15.34 5.24
CA LEU A 355 39.04 14.78 6.05
C LEU A 355 40.05 15.86 6.47
N ALA A 356 40.43 16.75 5.54
CA ALA A 356 41.33 17.87 5.81
C ALA A 356 40.73 18.91 6.77
N ALA A 357 39.40 19.07 6.77
CA ALA A 357 38.69 19.97 7.68
C ALA A 357 38.74 19.52 9.15
N GLY A 358 39.04 18.25 9.43
CA GLY A 358 39.18 17.74 10.80
C GLY A 358 37.88 17.76 11.62
N GLY A 359 36.72 17.84 10.95
CA GLY A 359 35.40 17.94 11.57
C GLY A 359 34.83 16.61 12.09
N ARG A 360 33.50 16.57 12.21
CA ARG A 360 32.71 15.39 12.60
C ARG A 360 32.96 14.23 11.65
N TYR A 361 33.05 14.49 10.33
CA TYR A 361 33.37 13.47 9.34
C TYR A 361 34.71 12.80 9.63
N ALA A 362 35.79 13.60 9.76
CA ALA A 362 37.14 13.11 9.98
C ALA A 362 37.27 12.31 11.29
N SER A 363 36.61 12.78 12.36
CA SER A 363 36.57 12.07 13.64
C SER A 363 35.90 10.70 13.53
N LEU A 364 34.72 10.63 12.91
CA LEU A 364 33.99 9.37 12.76
C LEU A 364 34.71 8.40 11.81
N TYR A 365 35.30 8.92 10.74
CA TYR A 365 36.14 8.15 9.81
C TYR A 365 37.32 7.51 10.53
N GLY A 366 38.05 8.29 11.36
CA GLY A 366 39.20 7.79 12.12
C GLY A 366 38.84 6.66 13.08
N ILE A 367 37.77 6.83 13.87
CA ILE A 367 37.29 5.79 14.81
C ILE A 367 37.00 4.48 14.09
N GLN A 368 36.37 4.55 12.91
CA GLN A 368 36.02 3.36 12.15
C GLN A 368 37.25 2.73 11.48
N ALA A 369 38.18 3.54 10.95
CA ALA A 369 39.43 3.05 10.36
C ALA A 369 40.29 2.29 11.38
N ASP A 370 40.40 2.79 12.62
CA ASP A 370 41.13 2.14 13.71
C ASP A 370 40.49 0.79 14.08
N ALA A 371 39.15 0.73 14.15
CA ALA A 371 38.42 -0.49 14.45
C ALA A 371 38.56 -1.58 13.37
N TYR A 372 38.79 -1.20 12.10
CA TYR A 372 39.09 -2.15 11.02
C TYR A 372 40.54 -2.67 11.09
N ALA A 373 41.50 -1.82 11.49
CA ALA A 373 42.90 -2.20 11.62
C ALA A 373 43.16 -3.20 12.76
N GLU A 374 42.33 -3.21 13.81
CA GLU A 374 42.42 -4.18 14.91
C GLU A 374 41.78 -5.56 14.60
N ARG A 375 40.99 -5.68 13.52
CA ARG A 375 40.27 -6.91 13.14
C ARG A 375 40.88 -7.66 11.94
N SER A 376 41.84 -7.06 11.25
CA SER A 376 42.66 -7.65 10.18
C SER A 376 43.97 -8.18 10.74
#